data_AF-A0A9D9E3Y6-F1
#
_entry.id   AF-A0A9D9E3Y6-F1
#
_cell.length_a   1.000
_cell.length_b   1.000
_cell.length_c   1.000
_cell.angle_alpha   90.00
_cell.angle_beta   90.00
_cell.angle_gamma   90.00
#
_symmetry.space_group_name_H-M   'P 1'
#
loop_
_entity.id
_entity.type
_entity.pdbx_description
1 polymer ?
#
loop_
_entity_poly.entity_id
_entity_poly.type
_entity_poly.pdbx_seq_one_letter_code
_entity_poly.pdbx_strand_id
1 'polypeptide(L)'
;MTNLFNNRLSKYHKKIAKYLKLAFNDHFIIALLFIFGACVYGYHIFLKNIPVNQLWEKLLFSIVAIIFLQFSNLVTLFQKADIVFLVSSFETINKCFKKAIHYSLLSSSIIQLFLVFILIPFYLKITQLPIITIYYLIFIQLFGKFTLIQAQSGVAFSKYKSISIFNVILFLNYFLFINKYIYLPI
;
A
#
# COMPACT_ATOMS: atom_id res chain seq x y z
N MET A 1 27.11 3.36 -14.07
CA MET A 1 25.85 4.11 -14.32
C MET A 1 24.74 3.85 -13.30
N THR A 2 24.70 2.70 -12.59
CA THR A 2 23.81 2.45 -11.43
C THR A 2 23.94 3.48 -10.30
N ASN A 3 25.10 4.14 -10.20
CA ASN A 3 25.37 5.21 -9.23
C ASN A 3 24.51 6.45 -9.44
N LEU A 4 24.05 6.74 -10.67
CA LEU A 4 23.30 7.97 -10.94
C LEU A 4 21.89 7.93 -10.33
N PHE A 5 21.19 6.80 -10.46
CA PHE A 5 19.91 6.56 -9.78
C PHE A 5 20.06 6.62 -8.25
N ASN A 6 21.05 5.91 -7.70
CA ASN A 6 21.30 5.89 -6.26
C ASN A 6 21.66 7.29 -5.72
N ASN A 7 22.45 8.07 -6.47
CA ASN A 7 22.82 9.43 -6.10
C ASN A 7 21.63 10.40 -6.14
N ARG A 8 20.73 10.25 -7.11
CA ARG A 8 19.49 11.06 -7.16
C ARG A 8 18.54 10.70 -6.03
N LEU A 9 18.38 9.40 -5.75
CA LEU A 9 17.57 8.91 -4.63
C LEU A 9 18.08 9.45 -3.29
N SER A 10 19.39 9.38 -3.04
CA SER A 10 19.98 9.86 -1.79
C SER A 10 19.86 11.38 -1.64
N LYS A 11 20.05 12.15 -2.73
CA LYS A 11 19.81 13.61 -2.73
C LYS A 11 18.34 13.94 -2.44
N TYR A 12 17.40 13.21 -3.02
CA TYR A 12 15.97 13.38 -2.77
C TYR A 12 15.61 13.13 -1.30
N HIS A 13 16.07 12.01 -0.73
CA HIS A 13 15.86 11.69 0.69
C HIS A 13 16.48 12.73 1.62
N LYS A 14 17.70 13.20 1.33
CA LYS A 14 18.34 14.29 2.10
C LYS A 14 17.54 15.59 2.04
N LYS A 15 16.99 15.93 0.87
CA LYS A 15 16.12 17.09 0.68
C LYS A 15 14.87 16.95 1.54
N ILE A 16 14.16 15.82 1.46
CA ILE A 16 12.99 15.53 2.29
C ILE A 16 13.34 15.63 3.77
N ALA A 17 14.41 14.99 4.23
CA ALA A 17 14.81 15.01 5.65
C ALA A 17 15.07 16.44 6.15
N LYS A 18 15.68 17.30 5.32
CA LYS A 18 15.86 18.72 5.65
C LYS A 18 14.52 19.44 5.80
N TYR A 19 13.57 19.23 4.89
CA TYR A 19 12.25 19.85 4.99
C TYR A 19 11.40 19.28 6.12
N LEU A 20 11.49 17.98 6.40
CA LEU A 20 10.83 17.36 7.55
C LEU A 20 11.32 18.00 8.84
N LYS A 21 12.63 18.20 9.02
CA LYS A 21 13.16 18.90 10.20
C LYS A 21 12.66 20.34 10.33
N LEU A 22 12.41 21.02 9.21
CA LEU A 22 11.87 22.38 9.20
C LEU A 22 10.37 22.42 9.54
N ALA A 23 9.60 21.42 9.10
CA ALA A 23 8.16 21.33 9.36
C ALA A 23 7.85 20.76 10.77
N PHE A 24 8.65 19.80 11.24
CA PHE A 24 8.56 19.19 12.57
C PHE A 24 9.25 20.07 13.62
N ASN A 25 8.69 21.26 13.86
CA ASN A 25 9.07 22.09 15.00
C ASN A 25 8.52 21.52 16.32
N ASP A 26 9.08 21.91 17.46
CA ASP A 26 8.70 21.39 18.79
C ASP A 26 7.20 21.50 19.07
N HIS A 27 6.57 22.63 18.75
CA HIS A 27 5.11 22.82 18.89
C HIS A 27 4.29 21.91 17.95
N PHE A 28 4.78 21.67 16.74
CA PHE A 28 4.10 20.79 15.77
C PHE A 28 4.15 19.33 16.23
N ILE A 29 5.27 18.89 16.81
CA ILE A 29 5.41 17.54 17.35
C ILE A 29 4.37 17.28 18.44
N ILE A 30 4.16 18.24 19.35
CA ILE A 30 3.17 18.13 20.42
C ILE A 30 1.75 18.02 19.84
N ALA A 31 1.41 18.86 18.86
CA ALA A 31 0.12 18.80 18.18
C ALA A 31 -0.10 17.46 17.48
N LEU A 32 0.92 16.95 16.79
CA LEU A 32 0.87 15.66 16.10
C LEU A 32 0.66 14.50 17.09
N LEU A 33 1.31 14.55 18.25
CA LEU A 33 1.17 13.53 19.30
C LEU A 33 -0.28 13.50 19.84
N PHE A 34 -0.89 14.68 20.01
CA PHE A 34 -2.28 14.78 20.43
C PHE A 34 -3.24 14.21 19.36
N ILE A 35 -3.05 14.57 18.09
CA ILE A 35 -3.86 14.06 16.97
C ILE A 35 -3.66 12.54 16.82
N PHE A 36 -2.43 12.05 16.90
CA PHE A 36 -2.14 10.64 16.80
C PHE A 36 -2.77 9.86 17.96
N GLY A 37 -2.66 10.36 19.19
CA GLY A 37 -3.33 9.80 20.36
C GLY A 37 -4.85 9.74 20.18
N ALA A 38 -5.45 10.83 19.70
CA ALA A 38 -6.88 10.88 19.40
C ALA A 38 -7.29 9.89 18.30
N CYS A 39 -6.49 9.75 17.24
CA CYS A 39 -6.73 8.77 16.17
C CYS A 39 -6.66 7.33 16.70
N VAL A 40 -5.64 6.99 17.49
CA VAL A 40 -5.48 5.65 18.07
C VAL A 40 -6.61 5.34 19.05
N TYR A 41 -6.98 6.30 19.90
CA TYR A 41 -8.09 6.15 20.84
C TYR A 41 -9.44 6.01 20.13
N GLY A 42 -9.69 6.84 19.12
CA GLY A 42 -10.88 6.76 18.28
C GLY A 42 -11.00 5.43 17.55
N TYR A 43 -9.89 4.92 17.01
CA TYR A 43 -9.83 3.59 16.41
C TYR A 43 -10.15 2.48 17.43
N HIS A 44 -9.62 2.57 18.65
CA HIS A 44 -9.88 1.60 19.70
C HIS A 44 -11.37 1.60 20.14
N ILE A 45 -11.98 2.76 20.29
CA ILE A 45 -13.43 2.86 20.59
C ILE A 45 -14.25 2.27 19.45
N PHE A 46 -13.91 2.63 18.21
CA PHE A 46 -14.59 2.09 17.02
C PHE A 46 -14.51 0.57 17.02
N LEU A 47 -13.32 0.02 17.26
CA LEU A 47 -13.13 -1.41 17.43
C LEU A 47 -14.03 -1.95 18.53
N LYS A 48 -14.14 -1.33 19.71
CA LYS A 48 -14.95 -1.84 20.83
C LYS A 48 -16.45 -1.90 20.53
N ASN A 49 -17.00 -0.92 19.82
CA ASN A 49 -18.45 -0.74 19.62
C ASN A 49 -19.03 -1.47 18.39
N ILE A 50 -18.17 -2.17 17.64
CA ILE A 50 -18.52 -2.99 16.47
C ILE A 50 -19.39 -4.20 16.89
N PRO A 51 -20.67 -4.29 16.47
CA PRO A 51 -21.50 -5.47 16.67
C PRO A 51 -20.94 -6.68 15.91
N VAL A 52 -20.44 -7.64 16.68
CA VAL A 52 -19.88 -8.90 16.15
C VAL A 52 -20.93 -9.58 15.27
N ASN A 53 -20.52 -9.97 14.05
CA ASN A 53 -21.26 -10.80 13.09
C ASN A 53 -22.17 -10.07 12.07
N GLN A 54 -22.16 -8.74 11.99
CA GLN A 54 -22.96 -8.02 11.00
C GLN A 54 -22.29 -7.97 9.61
N LEU A 55 -23.04 -8.21 8.54
CA LEU A 55 -22.54 -8.15 7.14
C LEU A 55 -21.94 -6.78 6.78
N TRP A 56 -22.39 -5.71 7.45
CA TRP A 56 -21.95 -4.34 7.21
C TRP A 56 -20.47 -4.12 7.52
N GLU A 57 -19.94 -4.74 8.57
CA GLU A 57 -18.55 -4.58 8.99
C GLU A 57 -17.59 -5.30 8.03
N LYS A 58 -18.06 -6.40 7.46
CA LYS A 58 -17.33 -7.21 6.47
C LYS A 58 -17.18 -6.44 5.16
N LEU A 59 -18.25 -5.76 4.74
CA LEU A 59 -18.22 -4.83 3.60
C LEU A 59 -17.25 -3.68 3.87
N LEU A 60 -17.32 -3.07 5.06
CA LEU A 60 -16.43 -1.98 5.45
C LEU A 60 -14.95 -2.42 5.39
N PHE A 61 -14.62 -3.59 5.96
CA PHE A 61 -13.26 -4.14 5.89
C PHE A 61 -12.76 -4.29 4.46
N SER A 62 -13.57 -4.93 3.61
CA SER A 62 -13.19 -5.24 2.24
C SER A 62 -12.97 -3.95 1.42
N ILE A 63 -13.83 -2.95 1.62
CA ILE A 63 -13.68 -1.62 1.02
C ILE A 63 -12.38 -0.95 1.48
N VAL A 64 -12.13 -0.91 2.79
CA VAL A 64 -10.92 -0.30 3.36
C VAL A 64 -9.65 -1.01 2.87
N ALA A 65 -9.66 -2.34 2.82
CA ALA A 65 -8.53 -3.13 2.34
C ALA A 65 -8.16 -2.80 0.88
N ILE A 66 -9.16 -2.56 0.01
CA ILE A 66 -8.94 -2.16 -1.38
C ILE A 66 -8.43 -0.74 -1.49
N ILE A 67 -9.02 0.19 -0.72
CA ILE A 67 -8.56 1.57 -0.68
C ILE A 67 -7.07 1.60 -0.31
N PHE A 68 -6.66 0.82 0.69
CA PHE A 68 -5.25 0.68 1.07
C PHE A 68 -4.38 0.08 -0.05
N LEU A 69 -4.92 -0.87 -0.82
CA LEU A 69 -4.25 -1.42 -1.99
C LEU A 69 -3.98 -0.35 -3.07
N GLN A 70 -4.89 0.61 -3.24
CA GLN A 70 -4.79 1.69 -4.23
C GLN A 70 -3.84 2.83 -3.85
N PHE A 71 -3.47 2.97 -2.57
CA PHE A 71 -2.61 4.06 -2.09
C PHE A 71 -1.13 4.01 -2.57
N SER A 72 -0.85 3.38 -3.72
CA SER A 72 0.50 3.35 -4.32
C SER A 72 0.51 3.63 -5.81
N ASN A 73 1.38 4.55 -6.18
CA ASN A 73 1.72 4.83 -7.57
C ASN A 73 3.16 4.43 -7.85
N LEU A 74 3.43 4.03 -9.09
CA LEU A 74 4.79 3.88 -9.60
C LEU A 74 5.59 5.16 -9.39
N VAL A 75 6.68 5.07 -8.64
CA VAL A 75 7.63 6.16 -8.49
C VAL A 75 8.61 6.11 -9.66
N THR A 76 8.23 6.72 -10.77
CA THR A 76 9.14 6.96 -11.89
C THR A 76 10.02 8.17 -11.59
N LEU A 77 11.25 7.94 -11.14
CA LEU A 77 12.28 8.98 -10.90
C LEU A 77 12.82 9.59 -12.22
N PHE A 78 12.10 9.43 -13.33
CA PHE A 78 12.47 9.96 -14.63
C PHE A 78 12.13 11.45 -14.68
N GLN A 79 13.15 12.29 -14.87
CA GLN A 79 12.96 13.72 -15.02
C GLN A 79 12.80 14.04 -16.51
N LYS A 80 11.99 15.05 -16.86
CA LYS A 80 11.67 15.42 -18.25
C LYS A 80 12.92 15.67 -19.13
N ALA A 81 14.03 16.07 -18.51
CA ALA A 81 15.32 16.30 -19.17
C ALA A 81 16.09 15.02 -19.54
N ASP A 82 15.79 13.87 -18.92
CA ASP A 82 16.51 12.61 -19.18
C ASP A 82 16.07 11.93 -20.49
N ILE A 83 14.95 12.37 -21.07
CA ILE A 83 14.38 11.82 -22.31
C ILE A 83 15.35 11.99 -23.48
N VAL A 84 16.06 13.13 -23.55
CA VAL A 84 16.99 13.42 -24.67
C VAL A 84 18.32 12.69 -24.50
N PHE A 85 18.79 12.50 -23.26
CA PHE A 85 20.09 11.87 -22.98
C PHE A 85 20.01 10.34 -23.06
N LEU A 86 18.90 9.74 -22.61
CA LEU A 86 18.76 8.29 -22.50
C LEU A 86 18.39 7.59 -23.82
N VAL A 87 17.82 8.31 -24.80
CA VAL A 87 17.43 7.74 -26.13
C VAL A 87 18.61 7.10 -26.86
N SER A 88 19.84 7.54 -26.58
CA SER A 88 21.06 7.02 -27.21
C SER A 88 21.42 5.57 -26.81
N SER A 89 20.84 5.01 -25.74
CA SER A 89 21.19 3.66 -25.28
C SER A 89 20.01 2.87 -24.70
N PHE A 90 19.26 2.19 -25.58
CA PHE A 90 18.13 1.32 -25.23
C PHE A 90 18.44 0.28 -24.14
N GLU A 91 19.62 -0.34 -24.15
CA GLU A 91 20.00 -1.34 -23.15
C GLU A 91 20.15 -0.77 -21.73
N THR A 92 20.59 0.48 -21.61
CA THR A 92 20.80 1.13 -20.31
C THR A 92 19.49 1.63 -19.71
N ILE A 93 18.56 2.07 -20.56
CA ILE A 93 17.19 2.41 -20.19
C ILE A 93 16.50 1.21 -19.55
N ASN A 94 16.56 0.04 -20.19
CA ASN A 94 15.93 -1.17 -19.67
C ASN A 94 16.45 -1.58 -18.28
N LYS A 95 17.76 -1.45 -18.04
CA LYS A 95 18.36 -1.72 -16.72
C LYS A 95 17.90 -0.70 -15.67
N CYS A 96 17.81 0.58 -16.01
CA CYS A 96 17.33 1.62 -15.09
C CYS A 96 15.82 1.47 -14.80
N PHE A 97 15.03 1.14 -15.81
CA PHE A 97 13.58 0.93 -15.69
C PHE A 97 13.26 -0.28 -14.80
N LYS A 98 13.95 -1.41 -14.99
CA LYS A 98 13.83 -2.58 -14.10
C LYS A 98 14.16 -2.23 -12.66
N LYS A 99 15.22 -1.43 -12.43
CA LYS A 99 15.59 -0.99 -11.08
C LYS A 99 14.56 -0.05 -10.45
N ALA A 100 13.96 0.85 -11.24
CA ALA A 100 12.89 1.73 -10.78
C ALA A 100 11.63 0.93 -10.40
N ILE A 101 11.25 -0.07 -11.19
CA ILE A 101 10.14 -0.98 -10.86
C ILE A 101 10.44 -1.74 -9.56
N HIS A 102 11.61 -2.35 -9.41
CA HIS A 102 11.97 -3.06 -8.18
C HIS A 102 11.96 -2.15 -6.95
N TYR A 103 12.46 -0.92 -7.07
CA TYR A 103 12.40 0.05 -5.99
C TYR A 103 10.97 0.45 -5.64
N SER A 104 10.13 0.66 -6.64
CA SER A 104 8.70 0.97 -6.44
C SER A 104 7.95 -0.20 -5.81
N LEU A 105 8.23 -1.43 -6.25
CA LEU A 105 7.69 -2.65 -5.65
C LEU A 105 8.05 -2.76 -4.17
N LEU A 106 9.35 -2.60 -3.84
CA LEU A 106 9.82 -2.75 -2.46
C LEU A 106 9.24 -1.67 -1.54
N SER A 107 9.34 -0.39 -1.93
CA SER A 107 8.81 0.73 -1.14
C SER A 107 7.30 0.61 -0.95
N SER A 108 6.57 0.21 -1.99
CA SER A 108 5.13 0.09 -1.94
C SER A 108 4.66 -1.11 -1.12
N SER A 109 5.36 -2.25 -1.18
CA SER A 109 5.08 -3.42 -0.34
C SER A 109 5.31 -3.13 1.14
N ILE A 110 6.33 -2.34 1.49
CA ILE A 110 6.59 -1.94 2.89
C ILE A 110 5.42 -1.10 3.43
N ILE A 111 4.96 -0.11 2.65
CA ILE A 111 3.80 0.72 3.02
C ILE A 111 2.55 -0.15 3.16
N GLN A 112 2.35 -1.09 2.23
CA GLN A 112 1.22 -2.03 2.28
C GLN A 112 1.25 -2.91 3.54
N LEU A 113 2.42 -3.44 3.90
CA LEU A 113 2.60 -4.24 5.12
C LEU A 113 2.23 -3.46 6.37
N PHE A 114 2.64 -2.20 6.45
CA PHE A 114 2.30 -1.32 7.56
C PHE A 114 0.78 -1.07 7.66
N LEU A 115 0.12 -0.83 6.52
CA LEU A 115 -1.34 -0.66 6.46
C LEU A 115 -2.09 -1.95 6.88
N VAL A 116 -1.60 -3.12 6.43
CA VAL A 116 -2.19 -4.40 6.84
C VAL A 116 -2.00 -4.63 8.33
N PHE A 117 -0.84 -4.27 8.90
CA PHE A 117 -0.59 -4.39 10.33
C PHE A 117 -1.62 -3.63 11.17
N ILE A 118 -2.01 -2.42 10.73
CA ILE A 118 -3.05 -1.61 11.37
C ILE A 118 -4.43 -2.29 11.30
N LEU A 119 -4.70 -3.05 10.22
CA LEU A 119 -5.97 -3.78 9.99
C LEU A 119 -6.08 -5.11 10.74
N ILE A 120 -4.98 -5.69 11.21
CA ILE A 120 -4.99 -6.97 11.94
C ILE A 120 -5.95 -6.98 13.15
N PRO A 121 -5.92 -6.01 14.08
CA PRO A 121 -6.81 -6.02 15.24
C PRO A 121 -8.29 -5.94 14.85
N PHE A 122 -8.61 -5.27 13.74
CA PHE A 122 -9.96 -5.23 13.18
C PHE A 122 -10.41 -6.61 12.70
N TYR A 123 -9.55 -7.30 11.95
CA TYR A 123 -9.82 -8.64 11.45
C TYR A 123 -10.03 -9.65 12.59
N LEU A 124 -9.14 -9.65 13.59
CA LEU A 124 -9.22 -10.55 14.74
C LEU A 124 -10.55 -10.41 15.49
N LYS A 125 -11.07 -9.18 15.61
CA LYS A 125 -12.33 -8.93 16.31
C LYS A 125 -13.54 -9.45 15.53
N ILE A 126 -13.55 -9.34 14.20
CA ILE A 126 -14.70 -9.71 13.37
C ILE A 126 -14.81 -11.23 13.22
N THR A 127 -13.69 -11.92 13.05
CA THR A 127 -13.73 -13.32 12.62
C THR A 127 -13.41 -14.32 13.74
N GLN A 128 -12.78 -13.91 14.85
CA GLN A 128 -12.33 -14.85 15.92
C GLN A 128 -11.55 -16.06 15.36
N LEU A 129 -10.85 -15.90 14.23
CA LEU A 129 -10.25 -16.99 13.45
C LEU A 129 -8.79 -17.27 13.83
N PRO A 130 -8.27 -18.46 13.46
CA PRO A 130 -6.87 -18.82 13.68
C PRO A 130 -5.91 -17.90 12.94
N ILE A 131 -4.74 -17.72 13.54
CA ILE A 131 -3.60 -16.91 13.04
C ILE A 131 -3.19 -17.26 11.61
N ILE A 132 -3.44 -18.51 11.15
CA ILE A 132 -3.21 -18.93 9.75
C ILE A 132 -3.89 -18.01 8.73
N THR A 133 -5.08 -17.50 9.06
CA THR A 133 -5.88 -16.68 8.13
C THR A 133 -5.28 -15.29 7.93
N ILE A 134 -4.53 -14.78 8.91
CA ILE A 134 -3.80 -13.50 8.79
C ILE A 134 -2.68 -13.64 7.74
N TYR A 135 -1.96 -14.76 7.74
CA TYR A 135 -0.92 -15.01 6.73
C TYR A 135 -1.50 -15.07 5.32
N TYR A 136 -2.67 -15.68 5.14
CA TYR A 136 -3.37 -15.71 3.86
C TYR A 136 -3.77 -14.31 3.38
N LEU A 137 -4.29 -13.46 4.28
CA LEU A 137 -4.63 -12.07 3.96
C LEU A 137 -3.41 -11.26 3.54
N ILE A 138 -2.31 -11.36 4.29
CA ILE A 138 -1.04 -10.69 3.97
C ILE A 138 -0.56 -11.15 2.59
N PHE A 139 -0.61 -12.45 2.32
CA PHE A 139 -0.18 -13.02 1.05
C PHE A 139 -1.00 -12.49 -0.13
N ILE A 140 -2.34 -12.51 -0.04
CA ILE A 140 -3.23 -11.93 -1.06
C ILE A 140 -2.92 -10.45 -1.28
N GLN A 141 -2.71 -9.69 -0.21
CA GLN A 141 -2.53 -8.25 -0.30
C GLN A 141 -1.20 -7.88 -0.97
N LEU A 142 -0.12 -8.62 -0.66
CA LEU A 142 1.18 -8.47 -1.32
C LEU A 142 1.11 -8.91 -2.78
N PHE A 143 0.42 -10.01 -3.08
CA PHE A 143 0.24 -10.49 -4.45
C PHE A 143 -0.59 -9.49 -5.29
N GLY A 144 -1.65 -8.95 -4.71
CA GLY A 144 -2.44 -7.85 -5.29
C GLY A 144 -1.60 -6.60 -5.54
N LYS A 145 -0.68 -6.28 -4.63
CA LYS A 145 0.23 -5.14 -4.81
C LYS A 145 1.19 -5.34 -5.98
N PHE A 146 1.78 -6.53 -6.04
CA PHE A 146 2.72 -6.90 -7.09
C PHE A 146 2.09 -6.80 -8.48
N THR A 147 0.90 -7.36 -8.65
CA THR A 147 0.13 -7.32 -9.89
C THR A 147 -0.31 -5.91 -10.27
N LEU A 148 -0.72 -5.08 -9.31
CA LEU A 148 -1.03 -3.66 -9.57
C LEU A 148 0.17 -2.89 -10.10
N ILE A 149 1.34 -3.04 -9.46
CA ILE A 149 2.55 -2.32 -9.86
C ILE A 149 3.08 -2.83 -11.20
N GLN A 150 2.98 -4.15 -11.45
CA GLN A 150 3.29 -4.71 -12.76
C GLN A 150 2.36 -4.16 -13.85
N ALA A 151 1.05 -4.12 -13.58
CA ALA A 151 0.08 -3.58 -14.51
C ALA A 151 0.31 -2.08 -14.77
N GLN A 152 0.70 -1.30 -13.75
CA GLN A 152 1.13 0.08 -13.95
C GLN A 152 2.42 0.16 -14.79
N SER A 153 3.34 -0.81 -14.65
CA SER A 153 4.67 -0.76 -15.31
C SER A 153 4.66 -1.22 -16.76
N GLY A 154 3.76 -2.16 -17.12
CA GLY A 154 3.54 -2.60 -18.50
C GLY A 154 2.69 -1.63 -19.31
N VAL A 155 2.01 -0.69 -18.65
CA VAL A 155 1.06 0.25 -19.26
C VAL A 155 1.65 1.65 -19.24
N ALA A 156 2.61 1.87 -20.14
CA ALA A 156 2.98 3.21 -20.51
C ALA A 156 1.90 3.94 -21.35
N PHE A 157 0.78 3.32 -21.83
CA PHE A 157 -0.24 4.13 -22.55
C PHE A 157 -1.71 3.64 -22.72
N SER A 158 -2.17 2.39 -22.47
CA SER A 158 -3.49 1.98 -23.07
C SER A 158 -4.58 1.28 -22.26
N LYS A 159 -4.41 0.87 -20.98
CA LYS A 159 -5.45 0.05 -20.31
C LYS A 159 -5.75 0.41 -18.85
N TYR A 160 -6.36 1.57 -18.65
CA TYR A 160 -6.98 1.96 -17.37
C TYR A 160 -8.10 0.98 -16.93
N LYS A 161 -8.81 0.35 -17.89
CA LYS A 161 -9.93 -0.58 -17.62
C LYS A 161 -9.51 -1.90 -16.95
N SER A 162 -8.26 -2.36 -17.14
CA SER A 162 -7.78 -3.64 -16.58
C SER A 162 -7.48 -3.57 -15.07
N ILE A 163 -7.05 -2.41 -14.57
CA ILE A 163 -6.79 -2.18 -13.14
C ILE A 163 -8.11 -2.29 -12.34
N SER A 164 -9.21 -1.77 -12.88
CA SER A 164 -10.51 -1.76 -12.20
C SER A 164 -11.09 -3.17 -12.05
N ILE A 165 -10.95 -4.02 -13.06
CA ILE A 165 -11.45 -5.42 -13.03
C ILE A 165 -10.68 -6.22 -11.97
N PHE A 166 -9.36 -6.05 -11.90
CA PHE A 166 -8.53 -6.73 -10.91
C PHE A 166 -8.89 -6.33 -9.47
N ASN A 167 -9.15 -5.05 -9.22
CA ASN A 167 -9.60 -4.57 -7.91
C ASN A 167 -10.97 -5.15 -7.51
N VAL A 168 -11.88 -5.33 -8.47
CA VAL A 168 -13.19 -5.96 -8.24
C VAL A 168 -13.03 -7.45 -7.91
N ILE A 169 -12.10 -8.16 -8.57
CA ILE A 169 -11.81 -9.57 -8.27
C ILE A 169 -11.21 -9.73 -6.87
N LEU A 170 -10.31 -8.82 -6.46
CA LEU A 170 -9.78 -8.78 -5.10
C LEU A 170 -10.90 -8.51 -4.08
N PHE A 171 -11.79 -7.54 -4.34
CA PHE A 171 -12.95 -7.28 -3.49
C PHE A 171 -13.82 -8.50 -3.29
N LEU A 172 -14.16 -9.19 -4.39
CA LEU A 172 -14.95 -10.40 -4.38
C LEU A 172 -14.25 -11.51 -3.59
N ASN A 173 -12.92 -11.67 -3.74
CA ASN A 173 -12.16 -12.63 -2.95
C ASN A 173 -12.18 -12.30 -1.45
N TYR A 174 -11.94 -11.04 -1.05
CA TYR A 174 -12.02 -10.65 0.36
C TYR A 174 -13.44 -10.85 0.92
N PHE A 175 -14.47 -10.44 0.17
CA PHE A 175 -15.85 -10.58 0.58
C PHE A 175 -16.27 -12.05 0.72
N LEU A 176 -15.94 -12.90 -0.26
CA LEU A 176 -16.21 -14.34 -0.23
C LEU A 176 -15.40 -15.05 0.84
N PHE A 177 -14.14 -14.67 1.06
CA PHE A 177 -13.30 -15.23 2.12
C PHE A 177 -13.95 -14.96 3.47
N ILE A 178 -14.32 -13.71 3.76
CA ILE A 178 -14.96 -13.34 5.03
C ILE A 178 -16.34 -14.01 5.19
N ASN A 179 -17.10 -14.18 4.10
CA ASN A 179 -18.37 -14.90 4.13
C ASN A 179 -18.21 -16.42 4.34
N LYS A 180 -17.15 -17.04 3.81
CA LYS A 180 -16.93 -18.50 3.92
C LYS A 180 -16.70 -18.94 5.36
N TYR A 181 -16.11 -18.09 6.19
CA TYR A 181 -15.88 -18.38 7.61
C TYR A 181 -17.07 -18.02 8.53
N ILE A 182 -18.26 -17.80 7.97
CA ILE A 182 -19.53 -17.60 8.73
C ILE A 182 -20.11 -18.93 9.24
N TYR A 183 -19.79 -20.05 8.60
CA TYR A 183 -20.47 -21.33 8.81
C TYR A 183 -19.62 -22.40 9.50
N LEU A 184 -18.52 -22.03 10.15
CA LEU A 184 -17.85 -22.92 11.09
C LEU A 184 -18.38 -22.61 12.49
N PRO A 185 -19.44 -23.30 12.97
CA PRO A 185 -19.59 -23.43 14.40
C PRO A 185 -18.33 -24.17 14.88
N ILE A 186 -17.63 -23.49 15.79
CA ILE A 186 -16.63 -23.99 16.76
C ILE A 186 -16.08 -25.39 16.47
#